data_AF-A0A1D2QZG7-F1
#
_entry.id   AF-A0A1D2QZG7-F1
#
_cell.length_a   1.000
_cell.length_b   1.000
_cell.length_c   1.000
_cell.angle_alpha   90.00
_cell.angle_beta   90.00
_cell.angle_gamma   90.00
#
_symmetry.space_group_name_H-M   'P 1'
#
loop_
_entity.id
_entity.type
_entity.pdbx_description
1 polymer ?
#
loop_
_entity_poly.entity_id
_entity_poly.type
_entity_poly.pdbx_seq_one_letter_code
_entity_poly.pdbx_strand_id
1 'polypeptide(L)'
;MKTKTKLNVKKILDNKTFQIINNIAAGKILIAAVICFVFVGNAGAGDWPMFRHDSWHTGETSDVIKNPKDLELEWKFKTGDLVYSSPAVSGNYVYVGSNDNYIYCLDKNTGELKWKFKTGSYVKSSPAVSGDYVYVGSIDSYVYCLNKDTGELEWKFKTSGFNVWSSPAVSGDYVYVGSGEGYFYCLSKDTGELEWKFKTGDRVWSSPAVSGDYVYVGFGYFSAQRQLYSKGSIHCIDKNTGESKWELETRFDVQSSPAVSGNYVYIGVHMSYYLAHEAWKTDDYIQCLDKDTGELKWKFKTGGNVRSSPAVSGDYVYVGSGDNYVYCLNKNTGELEWKFKTDGAVDSSPAVSENYVYVGSDDGYVYAFTTLKSVGSPCSDDPECKTKNCFKGVCSDEGYCDADSDCSSGQYCSGNKCETLKSVGSPCSDDPECETKNCFKGVCSDEGYCDADSDCSSGQYCSGNKCEIKKGIEIPRFFIPGLVISLIFLILVYFVIKRRK
;
A
#
# COMPACT_ATOMS: atom_id res chain seq x y z
N MET A 1 8.12 6.17 -59.55
CA MET A 1 9.04 7.00 -60.37
C MET A 1 8.96 8.47 -59.89
N LYS A 2 10.11 8.98 -59.48
CA LYS A 2 10.60 10.38 -59.35
C LYS A 2 9.63 11.60 -59.42
N THR A 3 9.49 12.27 -58.27
CA THR A 3 9.83 13.68 -57.92
C THR A 3 9.67 14.90 -58.86
N LYS A 4 9.11 15.95 -58.22
CA LYS A 4 9.50 17.39 -58.13
C LYS A 4 9.13 18.40 -59.22
N THR A 5 8.63 19.56 -58.78
CA THR A 5 8.96 20.88 -59.36
C THR A 5 9.03 21.96 -58.26
N LYS A 6 10.12 22.75 -58.28
CA LYS A 6 10.44 23.91 -57.41
C LYS A 6 9.90 25.20 -58.03
N LEU A 7 9.67 26.23 -57.21
CA LEU A 7 9.76 27.63 -57.63
C LEU A 7 10.34 28.49 -56.50
N ASN A 8 11.21 29.42 -56.87
CA ASN A 8 11.96 30.33 -56.00
C ASN A 8 12.13 31.66 -56.76
N VAL A 9 11.72 32.80 -56.17
CA VAL A 9 12.18 34.13 -56.60
C VAL A 9 12.26 35.11 -55.40
N LYS A 10 13.51 35.43 -55.02
CA LYS A 10 14.12 36.68 -54.48
C LYS A 10 13.30 37.98 -54.76
N LYS A 11 13.31 39.13 -54.06
CA LYS A 11 14.24 39.84 -53.15
C LYS A 11 13.57 41.23 -52.85
N ILE A 12 13.57 41.75 -51.62
CA ILE A 12 13.59 43.21 -51.35
C ILE A 12 14.51 43.43 -50.14
N LEU A 13 15.46 44.36 -50.29
CA LEU A 13 16.39 44.88 -49.28
C LEU A 13 15.88 46.26 -48.85
N ASP A 14 15.95 46.62 -47.56
CA ASP A 14 16.75 47.80 -47.18
C ASP A 14 17.07 47.92 -45.66
N ASN A 15 18.23 48.55 -45.46
CA ASN A 15 19.14 48.71 -44.31
C ASN A 15 18.66 49.50 -43.06
N LYS A 16 19.50 49.37 -42.00
CA LYS A 16 19.75 50.19 -40.77
C LYS A 16 19.20 49.54 -39.48
N THR A 17 19.95 49.20 -38.42
CA THR A 17 21.17 49.77 -37.83
C THR A 17 21.93 48.76 -36.94
N PHE A 18 23.26 48.89 -36.97
CA PHE A 18 24.39 48.38 -36.16
C PHE A 18 24.21 47.84 -34.73
N GLN A 19 24.94 46.73 -34.50
CA GLN A 19 25.82 46.35 -33.36
C GLN A 19 25.27 46.23 -31.92
N ILE A 20 25.33 45.00 -31.38
CA ILE A 20 26.33 44.56 -30.37
C ILE A 20 26.48 43.02 -30.52
N ILE A 21 27.69 42.55 -30.86
CA ILE A 21 28.12 41.15 -30.73
C ILE A 21 29.30 41.17 -29.75
N ASN A 22 29.22 40.38 -28.68
CA ASN A 22 30.28 39.48 -28.18
C ASN A 22 30.08 39.21 -26.69
N ASN A 23 29.67 37.98 -26.35
CA ASN A 23 30.30 37.10 -25.35
C ASN A 23 29.32 35.99 -24.93
N ILE A 24 29.21 34.94 -25.73
CA ILE A 24 28.70 33.65 -25.25
C ILE A 24 29.66 32.56 -25.73
N ALA A 25 30.76 32.43 -25.01
CA ALA A 25 31.65 31.27 -25.03
C ALA A 25 32.03 30.92 -23.59
N ALA A 26 31.03 30.69 -22.73
CA ALA A 26 31.12 29.94 -21.47
C ALA A 26 29.73 29.96 -20.83
N GLY A 27 29.02 28.83 -20.83
CA GLY A 27 27.72 28.74 -20.17
C GLY A 27 26.72 27.83 -20.88
N LYS A 28 27.12 26.59 -21.19
CA LYS A 28 26.16 25.54 -21.54
C LYS A 28 25.58 24.94 -20.26
N ILE A 29 24.59 25.59 -19.64
CA ILE A 29 23.63 24.94 -18.74
C ILE A 29 22.29 25.68 -18.90
N LEU A 30 21.20 24.91 -19.00
CA LEU A 30 19.77 25.25 -18.99
C LEU A 30 19.03 25.43 -20.32
N ILE A 31 17.92 24.66 -20.39
CA ILE A 31 16.75 24.70 -21.27
C ILE A 31 16.85 23.89 -22.58
N ALA A 32 16.74 22.58 -22.42
CA ALA A 32 16.07 21.71 -23.39
C ALA A 32 15.19 20.71 -22.64
N ALA A 33 14.16 21.21 -21.94
CA ALA A 33 13.00 20.42 -21.55
C ALA A 33 11.92 20.63 -22.63
N VAL A 34 12.12 19.98 -23.78
CA VAL A 34 11.06 19.86 -24.79
C VAL A 34 10.10 18.81 -24.29
N ILE A 35 8.93 19.31 -23.92
CA ILE A 35 7.68 18.65 -23.61
C ILE A 35 7.42 17.51 -24.62
N CYS A 36 7.81 16.28 -24.27
CA CYS A 36 7.20 15.07 -24.81
C CYS A 36 5.93 14.79 -23.99
N PHE A 37 4.84 15.51 -24.31
CA PHE A 37 3.52 14.97 -24.02
C PHE A 37 3.29 13.84 -25.03
N VAL A 38 3.72 12.64 -24.65
CA VAL A 38 3.04 11.44 -25.13
C VAL A 38 1.61 11.58 -24.61
N PHE A 39 0.63 11.48 -25.51
CA PHE A 39 -0.77 11.30 -25.13
C PHE A 39 -0.86 9.97 -24.37
N VAL A 40 -0.54 9.99 -23.08
CA VAL A 40 -1.13 9.06 -22.13
C VAL A 40 -2.61 9.42 -22.18
N GLY A 41 -3.44 8.52 -22.68
CA GLY A 41 -4.88 8.61 -22.47
C GLY A 41 -5.07 8.80 -20.98
N ASN A 42 -5.45 10.00 -20.58
CA ASN A 42 -5.59 10.38 -19.19
C ASN A 42 -6.72 9.50 -18.66
N ALA A 43 -6.39 8.42 -17.95
CA ALA A 43 -7.34 7.81 -17.03
C ALA A 43 -7.78 8.96 -16.13
N GLY A 44 -9.03 9.39 -16.26
CA GLY A 44 -9.55 10.47 -15.44
C GLY A 44 -9.42 10.07 -13.98
N ALA A 45 -9.22 11.04 -13.08
CA ALA A 45 -9.39 10.80 -11.66
C ALA A 45 -10.76 10.11 -11.44
N GLY A 46 -10.77 8.96 -10.75
CA GLY A 46 -11.98 8.15 -10.53
C GLY A 46 -12.33 7.10 -11.59
N ASP A 47 -11.43 6.77 -12.54
CA ASP A 47 -11.59 5.63 -13.45
C ASP A 47 -11.09 4.31 -12.84
N TRP A 48 -11.78 3.21 -13.17
CA TRP A 48 -11.39 1.82 -12.86
C TRP A 48 -11.67 0.97 -14.12
N PRO A 49 -10.86 1.12 -15.18
CA PRO A 49 -11.27 0.73 -16.53
C PRO A 49 -11.34 -0.77 -16.76
N MET A 50 -10.76 -1.61 -15.90
CA MET A 50 -10.77 -3.06 -16.07
C MET A 50 -10.68 -3.81 -14.75
N PHE A 51 -10.78 -5.14 -14.82
CA PHE A 51 -10.57 -6.01 -13.66
C PHE A 51 -9.24 -5.66 -12.97
N ARG A 52 -9.26 -5.48 -11.65
CA ARG A 52 -8.09 -5.08 -10.84
C ARG A 52 -7.45 -3.74 -11.24
N HIS A 53 -8.27 -2.79 -11.69
CA HIS A 53 -7.93 -1.39 -11.99
C HIS A 53 -7.11 -1.18 -13.25
N ASP A 54 -5.89 -1.72 -13.29
CA ASP A 54 -4.92 -1.51 -14.36
C ASP A 54 -4.50 -2.82 -15.05
N SER A 55 -3.73 -2.70 -16.13
CA SER A 55 -3.24 -3.88 -16.85
C SER A 55 -2.28 -4.74 -16.01
N TRP A 56 -1.70 -4.21 -14.93
CA TRP A 56 -0.82 -4.95 -14.04
C TRP A 56 -1.60 -5.70 -12.95
N HIS A 57 -2.92 -5.47 -12.89
CA HIS A 57 -3.84 -5.99 -11.91
C HIS A 57 -3.46 -5.64 -10.45
N THR A 58 -2.93 -4.44 -10.21
CA THR A 58 -2.59 -4.00 -8.84
C THR A 58 -3.80 -4.00 -7.91
N GLY A 59 -4.98 -3.68 -8.45
CA GLY A 59 -6.19 -3.45 -7.67
C GLY A 59 -6.11 -2.22 -6.78
N GLU A 60 -5.27 -1.24 -7.13
CA GLU A 60 -5.04 0.00 -6.38
C GLU A 60 -5.50 1.22 -7.18
N THR A 61 -6.24 2.13 -6.54
CA THR A 61 -6.53 3.49 -7.02
C THR A 61 -5.83 4.51 -6.13
N SER A 62 -5.44 5.65 -6.73
CA SER A 62 -4.91 6.81 -6.01
C SER A 62 -6.02 7.69 -5.40
N ASP A 63 -7.29 7.34 -5.61
CA ASP A 63 -8.42 8.04 -4.99
C ASP A 63 -8.37 7.88 -3.47
N VAL A 64 -8.59 8.98 -2.75
CA VAL A 64 -8.56 9.01 -1.29
C VAL A 64 -9.99 9.05 -0.73
N ILE A 65 -10.38 7.99 -0.03
CA ILE A 65 -11.68 7.93 0.65
C ILE A 65 -11.49 8.39 2.09
N LYS A 66 -11.96 9.59 2.45
CA LYS A 66 -11.60 10.20 3.75
C LYS A 66 -12.04 9.38 4.97
N ASN A 67 -13.24 8.81 4.96
CA ASN A 67 -13.78 8.06 6.08
C ASN A 67 -14.80 7.00 5.60
N PRO A 68 -14.48 5.70 5.68
CA PRO A 68 -15.39 4.64 5.28
C PRO A 68 -16.70 4.60 6.08
N LYS A 69 -16.71 5.18 7.29
CA LYS A 69 -17.92 5.24 8.14
C LYS A 69 -18.97 6.22 7.60
N ASP A 70 -18.56 7.16 6.75
CA ASP A 70 -19.45 8.13 6.13
C ASP A 70 -20.00 7.64 4.77
N LEU A 71 -19.62 6.43 4.35
CA LEU A 71 -20.12 5.83 3.11
C LEU A 71 -21.60 5.46 3.28
N GLU A 72 -22.41 5.92 2.35
CA GLU A 72 -23.82 5.56 2.23
C GLU A 72 -24.12 4.97 0.85
N LEU A 73 -25.23 4.23 0.76
CA LEU A 73 -25.70 3.70 -0.52
C LEU A 73 -26.22 4.86 -1.38
N GLU A 74 -25.45 5.27 -2.38
CA GLU A 74 -25.87 6.31 -3.32
C GLU A 74 -26.97 5.83 -4.28
N TRP A 75 -26.78 4.67 -4.92
CA TRP A 75 -27.76 4.06 -5.80
C TRP A 75 -27.59 2.53 -5.89
N LYS A 76 -28.61 1.85 -6.40
CA LYS A 76 -28.56 0.42 -6.71
C LYS A 76 -29.31 0.11 -8.00
N PHE A 77 -28.79 -0.82 -8.78
CA PHE A 77 -29.40 -1.31 -10.02
C PHE A 77 -29.66 -2.81 -9.94
N LYS A 78 -30.83 -3.27 -10.41
CA LYS A 78 -31.21 -4.69 -10.39
C LYS A 78 -31.06 -5.29 -11.79
N THR A 79 -30.13 -6.22 -11.94
CA THR A 79 -30.01 -7.10 -13.12
C THR A 79 -31.08 -8.20 -13.12
N GLY A 80 -31.21 -8.91 -14.24
CA GLY A 80 -32.16 -10.01 -14.39
C GLY A 80 -31.71 -11.31 -13.72
N ASP A 81 -30.41 -11.48 -13.46
CA ASP A 81 -29.81 -12.66 -12.83
C ASP A 81 -28.48 -12.29 -12.12
N LEU A 82 -27.80 -13.29 -11.54
CA LEU A 82 -26.54 -13.18 -10.79
C LEU A 82 -25.46 -12.36 -11.52
N VAL A 83 -24.68 -11.62 -10.75
CA VAL A 83 -23.53 -10.82 -11.22
C VAL A 83 -22.26 -11.45 -10.67
N TYR A 84 -21.49 -12.11 -11.55
CA TYR A 84 -20.14 -12.60 -11.25
C TYR A 84 -19.05 -11.64 -11.76
N SER A 85 -19.42 -10.74 -12.67
CA SER A 85 -18.55 -9.71 -13.24
C SER A 85 -18.17 -8.68 -12.17
N SER A 86 -16.90 -8.29 -12.12
CA SER A 86 -16.53 -7.03 -11.49
C SER A 86 -16.98 -5.86 -12.39
N PRO A 87 -17.44 -4.72 -11.83
CA PRO A 87 -17.74 -3.55 -12.62
C PRO A 87 -16.45 -2.87 -13.11
N ALA A 88 -16.51 -2.29 -14.31
CA ALA A 88 -15.50 -1.36 -14.81
C ALA A 88 -16.09 0.06 -14.86
N VAL A 89 -15.31 1.05 -14.45
CA VAL A 89 -15.71 2.46 -14.41
C VAL A 89 -14.83 3.23 -15.38
N SER A 90 -15.42 3.99 -16.29
CA SER A 90 -14.64 4.91 -17.12
C SER A 90 -15.45 6.14 -17.52
N GLY A 91 -14.95 7.31 -17.14
CA GLY A 91 -15.67 8.57 -17.22
C GLY A 91 -16.95 8.53 -16.40
N ASN A 92 -18.09 8.81 -17.06
CA ASN A 92 -19.40 8.89 -16.40
C ASN A 92 -20.16 7.55 -16.34
N TYR A 93 -19.52 6.44 -16.70
CA TYR A 93 -20.22 5.18 -16.91
C TYR A 93 -19.63 4.01 -16.10
N VAL A 94 -20.53 3.10 -15.71
CA VAL A 94 -20.23 1.81 -15.09
C VAL A 94 -20.67 0.70 -16.03
N TYR A 95 -19.77 -0.23 -16.33
CA TYR A 95 -19.99 -1.38 -17.20
C TYR A 95 -19.96 -2.67 -16.39
N VAL A 96 -20.94 -3.55 -16.58
CA VAL A 96 -20.99 -4.82 -15.83
C VAL A 96 -21.72 -5.92 -16.61
N GLY A 97 -21.21 -7.15 -16.54
CA GLY A 97 -21.85 -8.34 -17.10
C GLY A 97 -22.77 -9.06 -16.11
N SER A 98 -23.82 -9.73 -16.61
CA SER A 98 -24.72 -10.56 -15.81
C SER A 98 -25.01 -11.92 -16.46
N ASN A 99 -25.42 -12.89 -15.63
CA ASN A 99 -25.93 -14.18 -16.09
C ASN A 99 -27.27 -14.11 -16.82
N ASP A 100 -27.93 -12.95 -16.87
CA ASP A 100 -29.13 -12.77 -17.70
C ASP A 100 -28.83 -12.61 -19.21
N ASN A 101 -27.56 -12.80 -19.59
CA ASN A 101 -27.00 -12.66 -20.94
C ASN A 101 -26.91 -11.20 -21.41
N TYR A 102 -26.75 -10.25 -20.49
CA TYR A 102 -26.54 -8.84 -20.84
C TYR A 102 -25.24 -8.28 -20.30
N ILE A 103 -24.69 -7.36 -21.09
CA ILE A 103 -23.71 -6.36 -20.68
C ILE A 103 -24.50 -5.07 -20.45
N TYR A 104 -24.29 -4.45 -19.30
CA TYR A 104 -24.97 -3.21 -18.89
C TYR A 104 -24.01 -2.04 -18.92
N CYS A 105 -24.50 -0.87 -19.32
CA CYS A 105 -23.88 0.43 -19.11
C CYS A 105 -24.83 1.32 -18.30
N LEU A 106 -24.36 1.78 -17.15
CA LEU A 106 -25.10 2.60 -16.21
C LEU A 106 -24.42 3.96 -16.05
N ASP A 107 -25.20 4.99 -15.78
CA ASP A 107 -24.67 6.27 -15.30
C ASP A 107 -23.98 6.08 -13.93
N LYS A 108 -22.73 6.51 -13.80
CA LYS A 108 -21.94 6.37 -12.55
C LYS A 108 -22.56 7.10 -11.37
N ASN A 109 -23.24 8.22 -11.60
CA ASN A 109 -23.75 9.07 -10.53
C ASN A 109 -25.20 8.73 -10.17
N THR A 110 -26.01 8.31 -11.13
CA THR A 110 -27.45 8.05 -10.89
C THR A 110 -27.83 6.57 -10.88
N GLY A 111 -26.96 5.68 -11.41
CA GLY A 111 -27.29 4.27 -11.61
C GLY A 111 -28.29 4.01 -12.73
N GLU A 112 -28.67 5.03 -13.50
CA GLU A 112 -29.63 4.91 -14.60
C GLU A 112 -29.04 4.11 -15.76
N LEU A 113 -29.85 3.20 -16.32
CA LEU A 113 -29.47 2.43 -17.49
C LEU A 113 -29.33 3.33 -18.72
N LYS A 114 -28.13 3.38 -19.31
CA LYS A 114 -27.88 4.05 -20.59
C LYS A 114 -28.13 3.11 -21.76
N TRP A 115 -27.49 1.95 -21.74
CA TRP A 115 -27.68 0.90 -22.73
C TRP A 115 -27.43 -0.47 -22.13
N LYS A 116 -27.94 -1.51 -22.81
CA LYS A 116 -27.55 -2.90 -22.54
C LYS A 116 -27.44 -3.67 -23.84
N PHE A 117 -26.47 -4.58 -23.92
CA PHE A 117 -26.22 -5.42 -25.07
C PHE A 117 -26.49 -6.89 -24.72
N LYS A 118 -27.24 -7.61 -25.57
CA LYS A 118 -27.58 -9.02 -25.35
C LYS A 118 -26.56 -9.93 -26.01
N THR A 119 -25.88 -10.75 -25.20
CA THR A 119 -25.02 -11.85 -25.66
C THR A 119 -25.82 -13.12 -25.90
N GLY A 120 -25.17 -14.16 -26.43
CA GLY A 120 -25.79 -15.48 -26.63
C GLY A 120 -25.89 -16.32 -25.36
N SER A 121 -25.12 -16.00 -24.32
CA SER A 121 -25.12 -16.69 -23.03
C SER A 121 -24.58 -15.79 -21.90
N TYR A 122 -24.34 -16.33 -20.71
CA TYR A 122 -24.00 -15.57 -19.51
C TYR A 122 -22.76 -14.68 -19.71
N VAL A 123 -22.71 -13.55 -19.02
CA VAL A 123 -21.57 -12.63 -19.03
C VAL A 123 -20.92 -12.65 -17.65
N LYS A 124 -20.01 -13.61 -17.44
CA LYS A 124 -19.23 -13.74 -16.21
C LYS A 124 -17.91 -12.97 -16.22
N SER A 125 -17.38 -12.74 -17.42
CA SER A 125 -16.17 -11.95 -17.66
C SER A 125 -16.40 -10.50 -17.23
N SER A 126 -15.42 -9.88 -16.58
CA SER A 126 -15.49 -8.45 -16.24
C SER A 126 -15.16 -7.60 -17.46
N PRO A 127 -15.89 -6.52 -17.76
CA PRO A 127 -15.55 -5.64 -18.87
C PRO A 127 -14.16 -4.98 -18.69
N ALA A 128 -13.52 -4.70 -19.82
CA ALA A 128 -12.35 -3.82 -19.89
C ALA A 128 -12.63 -2.68 -20.86
N VAL A 129 -12.35 -1.45 -20.44
CA VAL A 129 -12.64 -0.23 -21.20
C VAL A 129 -11.33 0.42 -21.63
N SER A 130 -11.19 0.75 -22.91
CA SER A 130 -9.99 1.42 -23.40
C SER A 130 -10.30 2.30 -24.61
N GLY A 131 -10.18 3.62 -24.43
CA GLY A 131 -10.67 4.58 -25.43
C GLY A 131 -12.20 4.51 -25.53
N ASP A 132 -12.69 4.36 -26.76
CA ASP A 132 -14.13 4.38 -27.07
C ASP A 132 -14.78 2.99 -27.06
N TYR A 133 -14.08 1.99 -26.51
CA TYR A 133 -14.50 0.59 -26.62
C TYR A 133 -14.57 -0.13 -25.26
N VAL A 134 -15.53 -1.06 -25.18
CA VAL A 134 -15.74 -1.99 -24.07
C VAL A 134 -15.54 -3.42 -24.58
N TYR A 135 -14.58 -4.13 -23.99
CA TYR A 135 -14.23 -5.51 -24.30
C TYR A 135 -14.73 -6.45 -23.22
N VAL A 136 -15.38 -7.56 -23.60
CA VAL A 136 -15.91 -8.52 -22.62
C VAL A 136 -16.11 -9.91 -23.21
N GLY A 137 -15.80 -10.93 -22.41
CA GLY A 137 -16.04 -12.34 -22.75
C GLY A 137 -17.43 -12.83 -22.35
N SER A 138 -17.95 -13.81 -23.08
CA SER A 138 -19.22 -14.47 -22.78
C SER A 138 -19.11 -16.00 -22.80
N ILE A 139 -20.05 -16.65 -22.13
CA ILE A 139 -20.16 -18.12 -22.10
C ILE A 139 -20.51 -18.69 -23.47
N ASP A 140 -21.05 -17.87 -24.38
CA ASP A 140 -21.34 -18.24 -25.77
C ASP A 140 -20.10 -18.39 -26.66
N SER A 141 -18.91 -18.34 -26.07
CA SER A 141 -17.61 -18.49 -26.71
C SER A 141 -17.12 -17.29 -27.52
N TYR A 142 -17.77 -16.14 -27.38
CA TYR A 142 -17.34 -14.91 -28.03
C TYR A 142 -16.63 -13.94 -27.07
N VAL A 143 -15.69 -13.21 -27.64
CA VAL A 143 -15.19 -11.94 -27.11
C VAL A 143 -15.91 -10.84 -27.89
N TYR A 144 -16.50 -9.89 -27.20
CA TYR A 144 -17.24 -8.77 -27.78
C TYR A 144 -16.44 -7.48 -27.61
N CYS A 145 -16.49 -6.63 -28.63
CA CYS A 145 -16.10 -5.22 -28.56
C CYS A 145 -17.32 -4.37 -28.88
N LEU A 146 -17.68 -3.51 -27.95
CA LEU A 146 -18.83 -2.61 -28.05
C LEU A 146 -18.35 -1.17 -27.99
N ASN A 147 -19.05 -0.29 -28.70
CA ASN A 147 -18.92 1.14 -28.52
C ASN A 147 -19.29 1.52 -27.07
N LYS A 148 -18.40 2.28 -26.41
CA LYS A 148 -18.51 2.67 -25.01
C LYS A 148 -19.77 3.50 -24.72
N ASP A 149 -20.16 4.37 -25.65
CA ASP A 149 -21.25 5.33 -25.47
C ASP A 149 -22.59 4.79 -25.94
N THR A 150 -22.61 4.02 -27.05
CA THR A 150 -23.87 3.55 -27.66
C THR A 150 -24.20 2.09 -27.36
N GLY A 151 -23.21 1.28 -26.99
CA GLY A 151 -23.34 -0.17 -26.83
C GLY A 151 -23.47 -0.92 -28.17
N GLU A 152 -23.23 -0.25 -29.29
CA GLU A 152 -23.23 -0.87 -30.62
C GLU A 152 -22.08 -1.85 -30.77
N LEU A 153 -22.32 -2.97 -31.47
CA LEU A 153 -21.31 -4.00 -31.71
C LEU A 153 -20.34 -3.55 -32.80
N GLU A 154 -19.08 -3.40 -32.44
CA GLU A 154 -18.00 -3.05 -33.37
C GLU A 154 -17.42 -4.32 -34.00
N TRP A 155 -17.04 -5.27 -33.15
CA TRP A 155 -16.60 -6.60 -33.60
C TRP A 155 -16.89 -7.66 -32.54
N LYS A 156 -16.90 -8.92 -32.98
CA LYS A 156 -16.85 -10.07 -32.07
C LYS A 156 -15.93 -11.15 -32.63
N PHE A 157 -15.16 -11.77 -31.74
CA PHE A 157 -14.25 -12.84 -32.07
C PHE A 157 -14.76 -14.16 -31.49
N LYS A 158 -14.87 -15.20 -32.33
CA LYS A 158 -15.27 -16.54 -31.89
C LYS A 158 -14.04 -17.32 -31.44
N THR A 159 -13.95 -17.63 -30.15
CA THR A 159 -12.91 -18.53 -29.65
C THR A 159 -13.14 -19.96 -30.16
N SER A 160 -12.09 -20.78 -30.18
CA SER A 160 -12.18 -22.14 -30.71
C SER A 160 -12.91 -23.13 -29.79
N GLY A 161 -13.52 -22.65 -28.70
CA GLY A 161 -13.94 -23.51 -27.60
C GLY A 161 -15.21 -23.10 -26.85
N PHE A 162 -15.44 -23.69 -25.68
CA PHE A 162 -16.53 -23.35 -24.76
C PHE A 162 -16.07 -22.25 -23.79
N ASN A 163 -16.93 -21.24 -23.60
CA ASN A 163 -16.89 -20.26 -22.52
C ASN A 163 -15.66 -19.34 -22.46
N VAL A 164 -15.90 -18.03 -22.37
CA VAL A 164 -14.89 -17.03 -22.03
C VAL A 164 -15.18 -16.51 -20.60
N TRP A 165 -14.55 -17.13 -19.60
CA TRP A 165 -14.65 -16.72 -18.18
C TRP A 165 -13.62 -15.66 -17.80
N SER A 166 -12.42 -15.76 -18.38
CA SER A 166 -11.33 -14.81 -18.18
C SER A 166 -11.79 -13.39 -18.52
N SER A 167 -11.45 -12.42 -17.68
CA SER A 167 -11.67 -11.00 -17.99
C SER A 167 -10.59 -10.53 -18.97
N PRO A 168 -10.92 -9.84 -20.07
CA PRO A 168 -9.91 -9.31 -20.97
C PRO A 168 -9.01 -8.28 -20.26
N ALA A 169 -7.72 -8.30 -20.59
CA ALA A 169 -6.81 -7.21 -20.26
C ALA A 169 -6.43 -6.48 -21.54
N VAL A 170 -6.47 -5.14 -21.49
CA VAL A 170 -6.16 -4.29 -22.64
C VAL A 170 -4.87 -3.55 -22.37
N SER A 171 -3.90 -3.66 -23.28
CA SER A 171 -2.61 -2.97 -23.17
C SER A 171 -2.09 -2.61 -24.54
N GLY A 172 -1.95 -1.32 -24.80
CA GLY A 172 -1.62 -0.81 -26.14
C GLY A 172 -2.72 -1.16 -27.14
N ASP A 173 -2.32 -1.76 -28.26
CA ASP A 173 -3.19 -2.09 -29.40
C ASP A 173 -3.79 -3.52 -29.30
N TYR A 174 -3.66 -4.16 -28.14
CA TYR A 174 -4.01 -5.58 -27.97
C TYR A 174 -4.98 -5.84 -26.82
N VAL A 175 -5.82 -6.86 -27.03
CA VAL A 175 -6.74 -7.45 -26.05
C VAL A 175 -6.28 -8.88 -25.77
N TYR A 176 -5.98 -9.17 -24.51
CA TYR A 176 -5.53 -10.48 -24.07
C TYR A 176 -6.61 -11.18 -23.27
N VAL A 177 -6.95 -12.43 -23.62
CA VAL A 177 -8.07 -13.13 -22.97
C VAL A 177 -7.93 -14.66 -23.04
N GLY A 178 -8.29 -15.32 -21.94
CA GLY A 178 -8.33 -16.78 -21.82
C GLY A 178 -9.69 -17.41 -22.17
N SER A 179 -9.66 -18.64 -22.68
CA SER A 179 -10.84 -19.46 -22.98
C SER A 179 -10.85 -20.80 -22.23
N GLY A 180 -12.04 -21.35 -22.02
CA GLY A 180 -12.26 -22.63 -21.34
C GLY A 180 -11.77 -23.88 -22.07
N GLU A 181 -11.34 -23.80 -23.33
CA GLU A 181 -10.74 -24.94 -24.07
C GLU A 181 -9.21 -24.93 -24.08
N GLY A 182 -8.62 -24.19 -23.16
CA GLY A 182 -7.17 -24.13 -23.02
C GLY A 182 -6.48 -23.39 -24.15
N TYR A 183 -7.01 -22.21 -24.48
CA TYR A 183 -6.32 -21.25 -25.33
C TYR A 183 -6.31 -19.89 -24.67
N PHE A 184 -5.20 -19.20 -24.85
CA PHE A 184 -5.01 -17.81 -24.53
C PHE A 184 -4.82 -17.04 -25.83
N TYR A 185 -5.54 -15.93 -26.00
CA TYR A 185 -5.60 -15.20 -27.26
C TYR A 185 -5.06 -13.78 -27.08
N CYS A 186 -4.36 -13.30 -28.10
CA CYS A 186 -4.10 -11.89 -28.34
C CYS A 186 -4.87 -11.46 -29.59
N LEU A 187 -5.73 -10.48 -29.43
CA LEU A 187 -6.54 -9.92 -30.50
C LEU A 187 -6.15 -8.46 -30.72
N SER A 188 -6.19 -8.01 -31.97
CA SER A 188 -6.16 -6.58 -32.28
C SER A 188 -7.32 -5.88 -31.61
N LYS A 189 -7.00 -4.81 -30.89
CA LYS A 189 -7.97 -3.99 -30.15
C LYS A 189 -9.03 -3.37 -31.07
N ASP A 190 -8.63 -2.93 -32.25
CA ASP A 190 -9.50 -2.19 -33.17
C ASP A 190 -10.31 -3.11 -34.09
N THR A 191 -9.72 -4.22 -34.55
CA THR A 191 -10.35 -5.09 -35.55
C THR A 191 -10.88 -6.41 -34.99
N GLY A 192 -10.41 -6.83 -33.81
CA GLY A 192 -10.66 -8.15 -33.25
C GLY A 192 -9.97 -9.29 -34.00
N GLU A 193 -9.06 -8.97 -34.92
CA GLU A 193 -8.26 -9.97 -35.65
C GLU A 193 -7.31 -10.70 -34.71
N LEU A 194 -7.13 -11.99 -34.96
CA LEU A 194 -6.22 -12.83 -34.17
C LEU A 194 -4.77 -12.53 -34.53
N GLU A 195 -4.02 -12.01 -33.57
CA GLU A 195 -2.58 -11.77 -33.72
C GLU A 195 -1.79 -13.05 -33.43
N TRP A 196 -2.07 -13.65 -32.28
CA TRP A 196 -1.51 -14.94 -31.89
C TRP A 196 -2.41 -15.64 -30.88
N LYS A 197 -2.24 -16.96 -30.78
CA LYS A 197 -2.85 -17.77 -29.72
C LYS A 197 -1.83 -18.71 -29.11
N PHE A 198 -1.91 -18.87 -27.81
CA PHE A 198 -1.09 -19.78 -27.03
C PHE A 198 -1.97 -20.95 -26.55
N LYS A 199 -1.54 -22.18 -26.80
CA LYS A 199 -2.28 -23.37 -26.35
C LYS A 199 -1.87 -23.67 -24.92
N THR A 200 -2.84 -23.60 -24.02
CA THR A 200 -2.69 -23.95 -22.61
C THR A 200 -3.13 -25.39 -22.45
N GLY A 201 -2.51 -26.13 -21.52
CA GLY A 201 -2.82 -27.55 -21.33
C GLY A 201 -4.28 -27.82 -20.93
N ASP A 202 -4.96 -26.81 -20.38
CA ASP A 202 -6.35 -26.85 -19.89
C ASP A 202 -6.92 -25.42 -19.71
N ARG A 203 -8.13 -25.30 -19.15
CA ARG A 203 -8.95 -24.09 -19.04
C ARG A 203 -8.18 -22.89 -18.48
N VAL A 204 -8.40 -21.74 -19.11
CA VAL A 204 -7.90 -20.45 -18.63
C VAL A 204 -8.99 -19.73 -17.86
N TRP A 205 -8.93 -19.81 -16.53
CA TRP A 205 -9.86 -19.11 -15.63
C TRP A 205 -9.29 -17.80 -15.11
N SER A 206 -7.96 -17.73 -14.93
CA SER A 206 -7.24 -16.50 -14.61
C SER A 206 -7.49 -15.42 -15.66
N SER A 207 -7.72 -14.19 -15.21
CA SER A 207 -7.58 -13.01 -16.06
C SER A 207 -6.09 -12.69 -16.22
N PRO A 208 -5.59 -12.28 -17.39
CA PRO A 208 -4.16 -12.04 -17.59
C PRO A 208 -3.72 -10.67 -17.08
N ALA A 209 -2.54 -10.58 -16.46
CA ALA A 209 -1.89 -9.30 -16.16
C ALA A 209 -0.80 -9.00 -17.18
N VAL A 210 -0.75 -7.78 -17.72
CA VAL A 210 0.22 -7.33 -18.73
C VAL A 210 1.14 -6.30 -18.11
N SER A 211 2.46 -6.55 -18.07
CA SER A 211 3.42 -5.61 -17.51
C SER A 211 4.69 -5.52 -18.36
N GLY A 212 4.90 -4.38 -19.01
CA GLY A 212 6.00 -4.19 -19.96
C GLY A 212 5.75 -4.97 -21.25
N ASP A 213 6.67 -5.85 -21.61
CA ASP A 213 6.60 -6.68 -22.82
C ASP A 213 6.02 -8.09 -22.57
N TYR A 214 5.50 -8.34 -21.37
CA TYR A 214 5.06 -9.68 -20.97
C TYR A 214 3.64 -9.72 -20.42
N VAL A 215 3.00 -10.86 -20.62
CA VAL A 215 1.69 -11.23 -20.12
C VAL A 215 1.83 -12.40 -19.16
N TYR A 216 1.24 -12.28 -17.97
CA TYR A 216 1.25 -13.26 -16.90
C TYR A 216 -0.15 -13.84 -16.74
N VAL A 217 -0.25 -15.18 -16.68
CA VAL A 217 -1.55 -15.85 -16.60
C VAL A 217 -1.41 -17.21 -15.92
N GLY A 218 -2.42 -17.56 -15.12
CA GLY A 218 -2.55 -18.87 -14.47
C GLY A 218 -3.49 -19.82 -15.21
N PHE A 219 -3.17 -21.11 -15.18
CA PHE A 219 -3.95 -22.19 -15.78
C PHE A 219 -4.21 -23.30 -14.76
N GLY A 220 -5.34 -24.00 -14.88
CA GLY A 220 -5.72 -25.09 -13.99
C GLY A 220 -6.30 -26.28 -14.75
N TYR A 221 -5.87 -27.49 -14.37
CA TYR A 221 -6.27 -28.74 -15.00
C TYR A 221 -7.57 -29.27 -14.40
N PHE A 222 -8.67 -29.18 -15.15
CA PHE A 222 -9.95 -29.78 -14.78
C PHE A 222 -10.19 -31.06 -15.58
N SER A 223 -9.73 -32.21 -15.06
CA SER A 223 -10.18 -33.51 -15.57
C SER A 223 -11.33 -34.05 -14.75
N ALA A 224 -12.54 -34.05 -15.33
CA ALA A 224 -13.68 -34.77 -14.77
C ALA A 224 -13.48 -36.31 -14.71
N GLN A 225 -12.42 -36.84 -15.35
CA GLN A 225 -12.18 -38.28 -15.49
C GLN A 225 -10.99 -38.81 -14.66
N ARG A 226 -10.19 -37.96 -14.00
CA ARG A 226 -9.04 -38.39 -13.20
C ARG A 226 -9.19 -37.94 -11.73
N GLN A 227 -9.46 -38.91 -10.86
CA GLN A 227 -9.57 -38.76 -9.40
C GLN A 227 -8.24 -38.44 -8.68
N LEU A 228 -7.16 -38.09 -9.37
CA LEU A 228 -5.84 -37.92 -8.75
C LEU A 228 -5.10 -36.70 -9.34
N TYR A 229 -5.12 -35.61 -8.57
CA TYR A 229 -4.35 -34.37 -8.68
C TYR A 229 -4.66 -33.42 -9.86
N SER A 230 -5.29 -32.28 -9.56
CA SER A 230 -5.37 -31.12 -10.45
C SER A 230 -3.98 -30.46 -10.53
N LYS A 231 -3.33 -30.42 -11.70
CA LYS A 231 -2.08 -29.64 -11.89
C LYS A 231 -2.43 -28.28 -12.47
N GLY A 232 -1.74 -27.24 -12.05
CA GLY A 232 -1.82 -25.94 -12.71
C GLY A 232 -0.49 -25.55 -13.32
N SER A 233 -0.47 -24.41 -14.00
CA SER A 233 0.78 -23.75 -14.35
C SER A 233 0.60 -22.25 -14.43
N ILE A 234 1.71 -21.54 -14.29
CA ILE A 234 1.79 -20.08 -14.42
C ILE A 234 2.76 -19.79 -15.54
N HIS A 235 2.34 -18.91 -16.45
CA HIS A 235 3.11 -18.60 -17.65
C HIS A 235 3.43 -17.12 -17.71
N CYS A 236 4.63 -16.83 -18.20
CA CYS A 236 5.01 -15.53 -18.71
C CYS A 236 5.20 -15.65 -20.22
N ILE A 237 4.45 -14.85 -20.96
CA ILE A 237 4.35 -14.92 -22.42
C ILE A 237 4.77 -13.56 -22.98
N ASP A 238 5.59 -13.55 -24.02
CA ASP A 238 5.90 -12.33 -24.77
C ASP A 238 4.62 -11.77 -25.40
N LYS A 239 4.30 -10.52 -25.09
CA LYS A 239 3.04 -9.90 -25.48
C LYS A 239 2.90 -9.74 -27.00
N ASN A 240 4.01 -9.67 -27.72
CA ASN A 240 4.05 -9.38 -29.15
C ASN A 240 4.08 -10.67 -29.97
N THR A 241 4.84 -11.67 -29.53
CA THR A 241 5.03 -12.93 -30.29
C THR A 241 4.13 -14.06 -29.82
N GLY A 242 3.64 -14.02 -28.57
CA GLY A 242 2.93 -15.13 -27.95
C GLY A 242 3.84 -16.29 -27.53
N GLU A 243 5.17 -16.11 -27.56
CA GLU A 243 6.13 -17.12 -27.14
C GLU A 243 6.26 -17.16 -25.61
N SER A 244 6.33 -18.36 -25.05
CA SER A 244 6.57 -18.53 -23.61
C SER A 244 8.00 -18.12 -23.26
N LYS A 245 8.16 -17.19 -22.32
CA LYS A 245 9.44 -16.82 -21.70
C LYS A 245 9.80 -17.81 -20.60
N TRP A 246 8.84 -18.12 -19.74
CA TRP A 246 8.98 -19.13 -18.70
C TRP A 246 7.63 -19.73 -18.33
N GLU A 247 7.68 -20.94 -17.78
CA GLU A 247 6.55 -21.67 -17.23
C GLU A 247 6.93 -22.22 -15.85
N LEU A 248 6.01 -22.12 -14.90
CA LEU A 248 6.10 -22.76 -13.59
C LEU A 248 4.91 -23.72 -13.43
N GLU A 249 5.17 -25.03 -13.36
CA GLU A 249 4.15 -26.00 -12.98
C GLU A 249 3.81 -25.86 -11.49
N THR A 250 2.51 -25.85 -11.19
CA THR A 250 1.98 -25.83 -9.82
C THR A 250 1.32 -27.16 -9.49
N ARG A 251 1.39 -27.54 -8.21
CA ARG A 251 0.74 -28.75 -7.70
C ARG A 251 -0.79 -28.70 -7.77
N PHE A 252 -1.36 -27.50 -7.79
CA PHE A 252 -2.80 -27.26 -7.80
C PHE A 252 -3.18 -26.20 -8.84
N ASP A 253 -4.47 -25.98 -9.03
CA ASP A 253 -5.00 -25.07 -10.02
C ASP A 253 -4.71 -23.60 -9.69
N VAL A 254 -4.64 -22.81 -10.74
CA VAL A 254 -4.43 -21.37 -10.66
C VAL A 254 -5.64 -20.67 -11.24
N GLN A 255 -6.64 -20.41 -10.40
CA GLN A 255 -7.84 -19.64 -10.79
C GLN A 255 -7.71 -18.15 -10.44
N SER A 256 -6.93 -17.83 -9.40
CA SER A 256 -6.58 -16.44 -9.08
C SER A 256 -5.86 -15.82 -10.27
N SER A 257 -6.28 -14.62 -10.65
CA SER A 257 -5.53 -13.79 -11.60
C SER A 257 -4.25 -13.25 -10.94
N PRO A 258 -3.10 -13.19 -11.64
CA PRO A 258 -1.89 -12.59 -11.13
C PRO A 258 -2.06 -11.09 -10.94
N ALA A 259 -1.31 -10.54 -9.97
CA ALA A 259 -1.01 -9.12 -9.84
C ALA A 259 0.51 -8.92 -10.01
N VAL A 260 0.92 -7.87 -10.72
CA VAL A 260 2.33 -7.57 -11.00
C VAL A 260 2.69 -6.24 -10.37
N SER A 261 3.79 -6.19 -9.61
CA SER A 261 4.24 -4.95 -8.99
C SER A 261 5.76 -4.95 -8.81
N GLY A 262 6.44 -4.00 -9.45
CA GLY A 262 7.90 -3.99 -9.54
C GLY A 262 8.43 -5.23 -10.25
N ASN A 263 9.34 -5.96 -9.61
CA ASN A 263 10.00 -7.15 -10.17
C ASN A 263 9.28 -8.46 -9.83
N TYR A 264 8.04 -8.41 -9.36
CA TYR A 264 7.36 -9.56 -8.79
C TYR A 264 5.95 -9.79 -9.34
N VAL A 265 5.56 -11.07 -9.36
CA VAL A 265 4.23 -11.55 -9.71
C VAL A 265 3.64 -12.27 -8.50
N TYR A 266 2.44 -11.87 -8.09
CA TYR A 266 1.71 -12.43 -6.94
C TYR A 266 0.49 -13.18 -7.44
N ILE A 267 0.31 -14.42 -6.99
CA ILE A 267 -0.79 -15.24 -7.48
C ILE A 267 -1.20 -16.32 -6.47
N GLY A 268 -2.52 -16.50 -6.31
CA GLY A 268 -3.12 -17.56 -5.52
C GLY A 268 -3.13 -18.90 -6.26
N VAL A 269 -2.87 -19.98 -5.54
CA VAL A 269 -2.89 -21.36 -6.04
C VAL A 269 -3.64 -22.22 -5.05
N HIS A 270 -4.64 -22.96 -5.54
CA HIS A 270 -5.50 -23.77 -4.69
C HIS A 270 -6.04 -25.00 -5.40
N MET A 271 -6.44 -25.98 -4.61
CA MET A 271 -7.08 -27.18 -5.13
C MET A 271 -8.54 -26.89 -5.52
N SER A 272 -8.89 -27.07 -6.80
CA SER A 272 -10.27 -26.88 -7.27
C SER A 272 -11.08 -28.16 -7.05
N TYR A 273 -11.82 -28.27 -5.94
CA TYR A 273 -12.84 -29.33 -5.84
C TYR A 273 -14.11 -28.88 -5.09
N TYR A 274 -15.24 -28.97 -5.79
CA TYR A 274 -16.60 -28.65 -5.29
C TYR A 274 -17.17 -29.68 -4.30
N LEU A 275 -16.45 -30.75 -3.99
CA LEU A 275 -16.88 -31.81 -3.06
C LEU A 275 -15.80 -32.15 -2.02
N ALA A 276 -14.92 -31.20 -1.68
CA ALA A 276 -14.03 -31.37 -0.55
C ALA A 276 -14.87 -31.46 0.73
N HIS A 277 -15.32 -32.68 1.06
CA HIS A 277 -15.69 -33.03 2.42
C HIS A 277 -14.57 -32.55 3.35
N GLU A 278 -14.95 -32.01 4.50
CA GLU A 278 -14.15 -31.35 5.56
C GLU A 278 -12.85 -32.08 6.01
N ALA A 279 -12.53 -33.24 5.43
CA ALA A 279 -11.44 -34.13 5.81
C ALA A 279 -10.09 -33.85 5.13
N TRP A 280 -10.01 -33.00 4.09
CA TRP A 280 -8.75 -32.72 3.41
C TRP A 280 -8.30 -31.28 3.66
N LYS A 281 -7.32 -31.10 4.56
CA LYS A 281 -6.55 -29.85 4.64
C LYS A 281 -5.76 -29.70 3.34
N THR A 282 -6.18 -28.79 2.48
CA THR A 282 -5.44 -28.41 1.29
C THR A 282 -4.24 -27.54 1.68
N ASP A 283 -3.12 -27.71 0.97
CA ASP A 283 -2.00 -26.78 1.04
C ASP A 283 -2.26 -25.66 0.05
N ASP A 284 -3.32 -24.88 0.25
CA ASP A 284 -3.63 -23.70 -0.59
C ASP A 284 -2.74 -22.53 -0.15
N TYR A 285 -2.34 -21.68 -1.10
CA TYR A 285 -1.36 -20.63 -0.83
C TYR A 285 -1.44 -19.47 -1.80
N ILE A 286 -0.87 -18.36 -1.38
CA ILE A 286 -0.39 -17.31 -2.26
C ILE A 286 1.14 -17.41 -2.38
N GLN A 287 1.66 -17.10 -3.57
CA GLN A 287 3.10 -17.09 -3.81
C GLN A 287 3.54 -15.84 -4.56
N CYS A 288 4.82 -15.52 -4.42
CA CYS A 288 5.51 -14.46 -5.14
C CYS A 288 6.61 -15.06 -6.01
N LEU A 289 6.60 -14.70 -7.28
CA LEU A 289 7.58 -15.12 -8.27
C LEU A 289 8.38 -13.92 -8.76
N ASP A 290 9.64 -14.17 -9.12
CA ASP A 290 10.40 -13.25 -9.95
C ASP A 290 9.69 -13.04 -11.30
N LYS A 291 9.43 -11.79 -11.65
CA LYS A 291 8.71 -11.42 -12.87
C LYS A 291 9.47 -11.88 -14.14
N ASP A 292 10.80 -11.89 -14.10
CA ASP A 292 11.62 -12.18 -15.27
C ASP A 292 12.02 -13.64 -15.37
N THR A 293 12.26 -14.32 -14.25
CA THR A 293 12.74 -15.72 -14.25
C THR A 293 11.67 -16.75 -13.88
N GLY A 294 10.57 -16.33 -13.24
CA GLY A 294 9.57 -17.24 -12.68
C GLY A 294 10.03 -17.95 -11.39
N GLU A 295 11.21 -17.59 -10.86
CA GLU A 295 11.74 -18.17 -9.64
C GLU A 295 10.87 -17.82 -8.42
N LEU A 296 10.55 -18.83 -7.63
CA LEU A 296 9.82 -18.65 -6.37
C LEU A 296 10.66 -17.83 -5.38
N LYS A 297 10.13 -16.68 -4.94
CA LYS A 297 10.76 -15.85 -3.89
C LYS A 297 10.24 -16.23 -2.51
N TRP A 298 8.92 -16.30 -2.37
CA TRP A 298 8.28 -16.71 -1.13
C TRP A 298 6.92 -17.34 -1.40
N LYS A 299 6.43 -18.07 -0.40
CA LYS A 299 5.15 -18.76 -0.42
C LYS A 299 4.49 -18.68 0.95
N PHE A 300 3.23 -18.29 0.99
CA PHE A 300 2.45 -18.20 2.22
C PHE A 300 1.24 -19.13 2.14
N LYS A 301 1.16 -20.09 3.06
CA LYS A 301 0.05 -21.04 3.16
C LYS A 301 -1.15 -20.39 3.86
N THR A 302 -2.29 -20.37 3.19
CA THR A 302 -3.59 -19.98 3.75
C THR A 302 -4.27 -21.19 4.41
N GLY A 303 -5.32 -20.96 5.20
CA GLY A 303 -6.11 -22.04 5.79
C GLY A 303 -7.17 -22.61 4.84
N GLY A 304 -7.44 -21.94 3.71
CA GLY A 304 -8.40 -22.35 2.70
C GLY A 304 -8.05 -21.83 1.31
N ASN A 305 -8.95 -22.04 0.36
CA ASN A 305 -8.71 -21.73 -1.04
C ASN A 305 -8.41 -20.23 -1.26
N VAL A 306 -7.65 -19.92 -2.32
CA VAL A 306 -7.25 -18.55 -2.67
C VAL A 306 -7.78 -18.21 -4.07
N ARG A 307 -9.10 -18.20 -4.19
CA ARG A 307 -9.79 -17.77 -5.43
C ARG A 307 -9.69 -16.28 -5.67
N SER A 308 -9.67 -15.50 -4.59
CA SER A 308 -9.43 -14.05 -4.61
C SER A 308 -8.13 -13.74 -5.34
N SER A 309 -8.17 -12.84 -6.32
CA SER A 309 -6.97 -12.23 -6.89
C SER A 309 -6.32 -11.27 -5.91
N PRO A 310 -4.98 -11.31 -5.74
CA PRO A 310 -4.29 -10.42 -4.81
C PRO A 310 -4.37 -8.96 -5.25
N ALA A 311 -4.36 -8.06 -4.26
CA ALA A 311 -4.11 -6.63 -4.42
C ALA A 311 -2.71 -6.30 -3.94
N VAL A 312 -2.02 -5.40 -4.63
CA VAL A 312 -0.66 -5.00 -4.27
C VAL A 312 -0.63 -3.49 -4.18
N SER A 313 -0.32 -2.97 -3.00
CA SER A 313 -0.24 -1.54 -2.72
C SER A 313 0.86 -1.29 -1.70
N GLY A 314 1.74 -0.33 -2.00
CA GLY A 314 2.94 -0.07 -1.22
C GLY A 314 3.80 -1.33 -0.99
N ASP A 315 4.05 -1.62 0.29
CA ASP A 315 4.83 -2.78 0.77
C ASP A 315 3.99 -4.04 1.01
N TYR A 316 2.72 -4.06 0.61
CA TYR A 316 1.77 -5.08 1.05
C TYR A 316 1.04 -5.77 -0.10
N VAL A 317 0.69 -7.03 0.17
CA VAL A 317 -0.17 -7.87 -0.66
C VAL A 317 -1.39 -8.24 0.16
N TYR A 318 -2.58 -7.92 -0.34
CA TYR A 318 -3.86 -8.22 0.28
C TYR A 318 -4.57 -9.33 -0.49
N VAL A 319 -5.11 -10.33 0.22
CA VAL A 319 -5.82 -11.44 -0.43
C VAL A 319 -6.89 -12.03 0.48
N GLY A 320 -8.06 -12.32 -0.07
CA GLY A 320 -9.12 -13.07 0.60
C GLY A 320 -8.92 -14.59 0.50
N SER A 321 -9.48 -15.34 1.42
CA SER A 321 -9.46 -16.80 1.37
C SER A 321 -10.79 -17.42 1.80
N GLY A 322 -11.05 -18.62 1.27
CA GLY A 322 -12.21 -19.44 1.62
C GLY A 322 -12.21 -20.00 3.05
N ASP A 323 -11.20 -19.68 3.88
CA ASP A 323 -11.19 -19.97 5.31
C ASP A 323 -11.74 -18.84 6.19
N ASN A 324 -12.43 -17.89 5.55
CA ASN A 324 -13.04 -16.71 6.13
C ASN A 324 -12.05 -15.61 6.55
N TYR A 325 -10.78 -15.69 6.12
CA TYR A 325 -9.80 -14.65 6.42
C TYR A 325 -9.50 -13.73 5.24
N VAL A 326 -9.27 -12.47 5.59
CA VAL A 326 -8.51 -11.50 4.78
C VAL A 326 -7.07 -11.50 5.30
N TYR A 327 -6.10 -11.60 4.40
CA TYR A 327 -4.68 -11.62 4.70
C TYR A 327 -4.00 -10.35 4.18
N CYS A 328 -3.11 -9.78 4.99
CA CYS A 328 -2.13 -8.80 4.57
C CYS A 328 -0.72 -9.37 4.79
N LEU A 329 0.03 -9.46 3.71
CA LEU A 329 1.38 -10.00 3.70
C LEU A 329 2.37 -8.93 3.27
N ASN A 330 3.58 -9.00 3.83
CA ASN A 330 4.70 -8.23 3.32
C ASN A 330 5.00 -8.64 1.88
N LYS A 331 5.01 -7.68 0.97
CA LYS A 331 5.20 -7.88 -0.46
C LYS A 331 6.55 -8.52 -0.81
N ASN A 332 7.59 -8.26 -0.03
CA ASN A 332 8.95 -8.70 -0.31
C ASN A 332 9.31 -10.01 0.41
N THR A 333 8.83 -10.21 1.64
CA THR A 333 9.18 -11.39 2.46
C THR A 333 8.09 -12.46 2.50
N GLY A 334 6.83 -12.10 2.22
CA GLY A 334 5.67 -12.99 2.38
C GLY A 334 5.27 -13.20 3.85
N GLU A 335 5.87 -12.45 4.78
CA GLU A 335 5.53 -12.51 6.21
C GLU A 335 4.12 -11.96 6.46
N LEU A 336 3.41 -12.60 7.39
CA LEU A 336 2.08 -12.19 7.78
C LEU A 336 2.14 -10.93 8.64
N GLU A 337 1.58 -9.83 8.13
CA GLU A 337 1.49 -8.57 8.87
C GLU A 337 0.24 -8.57 9.76
N TRP A 338 -0.89 -8.95 9.17
CA TRP A 338 -2.13 -9.20 9.89
C TRP A 338 -3.06 -10.10 9.09
N LYS A 339 -4.03 -10.69 9.79
CA LYS A 339 -5.21 -11.31 9.17
C LYS A 339 -6.46 -10.96 9.96
N PHE A 340 -7.59 -10.87 9.27
CA PHE A 340 -8.88 -10.57 9.88
C PHE A 340 -9.88 -11.66 9.55
N LYS A 341 -10.60 -12.18 10.56
CA LYS A 341 -11.63 -13.20 10.39
C LYS A 341 -12.98 -12.55 10.14
N THR A 342 -13.58 -12.84 9.00
CA THR A 342 -14.96 -12.53 8.65
C THR A 342 -15.88 -13.71 9.02
N ASP A 343 -17.20 -13.52 8.93
CA ASP A 343 -18.17 -14.58 9.28
C ASP A 343 -18.50 -15.49 8.09
N GLY A 344 -18.02 -15.16 6.89
CA GLY A 344 -18.17 -15.93 5.66
C GLY A 344 -16.86 -16.06 4.88
N ALA A 345 -16.85 -16.82 3.80
CA ALA A 345 -15.68 -16.94 2.94
C ALA A 345 -15.38 -15.62 2.23
N VAL A 346 -14.09 -15.34 1.99
CA VAL A 346 -13.65 -14.14 1.27
C VAL A 346 -13.13 -14.52 -0.11
N ASP A 347 -14.06 -14.85 -1.01
CA ASP A 347 -13.74 -15.16 -2.42
C ASP A 347 -13.56 -13.88 -3.27
N SER A 348 -13.99 -12.71 -2.75
CA SER A 348 -13.84 -11.41 -3.41
C SER A 348 -12.38 -10.95 -3.42
N SER A 349 -11.97 -10.34 -4.54
CA SER A 349 -10.63 -9.76 -4.67
C SER A 349 -10.58 -8.37 -4.02
N PRO A 350 -9.60 -8.05 -3.14
CA PRO A 350 -9.57 -6.77 -2.42
C PRO A 350 -9.31 -5.57 -3.33
N ALA A 351 -10.03 -4.47 -3.16
CA ALA A 351 -9.76 -3.20 -3.84
C ALA A 351 -9.08 -2.23 -2.88
N VAL A 352 -7.99 -1.61 -3.30
CA VAL A 352 -7.20 -0.70 -2.47
C VAL A 352 -7.38 0.73 -2.96
N SER A 353 -7.72 1.61 -2.04
CA SER A 353 -7.52 3.05 -2.12
C SER A 353 -6.31 3.40 -1.25
N GLU A 354 -5.59 4.47 -1.55
CA GLU A 354 -4.39 4.93 -0.80
C GLU A 354 -4.44 4.66 0.71
N ASN A 355 -5.59 4.91 1.34
CA ASN A 355 -5.79 4.78 2.79
C ASN A 355 -6.63 3.58 3.25
N TYR A 356 -7.33 2.86 2.37
CA TYR A 356 -8.21 1.75 2.76
C TYR A 356 -8.24 0.58 1.77
N VAL A 357 -8.34 -0.63 2.30
CA VAL A 357 -8.57 -1.89 1.58
C VAL A 357 -10.01 -2.33 1.79
N TYR A 358 -10.74 -2.55 0.69
CA TYR A 358 -12.13 -3.00 0.69
C TYR A 358 -12.25 -4.44 0.18
N VAL A 359 -13.09 -5.25 0.82
CA VAL A 359 -13.34 -6.63 0.40
C VAL A 359 -14.76 -7.07 0.78
N GLY A 360 -15.41 -7.81 -0.11
CA GLY A 360 -16.70 -8.44 0.15
C GLY A 360 -16.54 -9.83 0.75
N SER A 361 -17.48 -10.23 1.59
CA SER A 361 -17.53 -11.56 2.21
C SER A 361 -18.89 -12.23 1.95
N ASP A 362 -18.89 -13.56 1.94
CA ASP A 362 -20.11 -14.37 1.81
C ASP A 362 -21.07 -14.22 3.02
N ASP A 363 -20.64 -13.56 4.10
CA ASP A 363 -21.54 -13.12 5.19
C ASP A 363 -22.47 -11.96 4.80
N GLY A 364 -22.31 -11.40 3.59
CA GLY A 364 -23.15 -10.33 3.06
C GLY A 364 -22.66 -8.93 3.38
N TYR A 365 -21.46 -8.77 3.95
CA TYR A 365 -20.87 -7.46 4.26
C TYR A 365 -19.71 -7.10 3.32
N VAL A 366 -19.47 -5.79 3.21
CA VAL A 366 -18.22 -5.22 2.69
C VAL A 366 -17.42 -4.70 3.88
N TYR A 367 -16.18 -5.16 4.00
CA TYR A 367 -15.24 -4.75 5.04
C TYR A 367 -14.28 -3.70 4.49
N ALA A 368 -13.90 -2.75 5.34
CA ALA A 368 -12.88 -1.74 5.05
C ALA A 368 -11.78 -1.80 6.12
N PHE A 369 -10.52 -1.91 5.68
CA PHE A 369 -9.33 -1.96 6.55
C PHE A 369 -8.42 -0.80 6.23
N THR A 370 -7.88 -0.12 7.24
CA THR A 370 -6.89 0.95 7.00
C THR A 370 -5.61 0.36 6.39
N THR A 371 -5.05 1.01 5.36
CA THR A 371 -3.71 0.66 4.87
C THR A 371 -2.68 1.03 5.93
N LEU A 372 -1.64 0.21 6.11
CA LEU A 372 -0.59 0.50 7.08
C LEU A 372 0.25 1.69 6.60
N LYS A 373 0.20 2.78 7.36
CA LYS A 373 0.88 4.04 7.07
C LYS A 373 2.37 3.94 7.42
N SER A 374 3.20 4.48 6.54
CA SER A 374 4.65 4.54 6.72
C SER A 374 5.06 5.57 7.77
N VAL A 375 6.28 5.43 8.31
CA VAL A 375 6.88 6.43 9.21
C VAL A 375 6.87 7.81 8.55
N GLY A 376 6.48 8.84 9.31
CA GLY A 376 6.28 10.22 8.85
C GLY A 376 4.86 10.52 8.35
N SER A 377 3.99 9.51 8.19
CA SER A 377 2.61 9.73 7.76
C SER A 377 1.70 10.18 8.91
N PRO A 378 0.70 11.05 8.66
CA PRO A 378 -0.27 11.43 9.68
C PRO A 378 -1.12 10.24 10.14
N CYS A 379 -1.33 10.07 11.43
CA CYS A 379 -2.12 9.00 12.01
C CYS A 379 -3.05 9.51 13.12
N SER A 380 -4.12 8.77 13.37
CA SER A 380 -5.03 9.05 14.50
C SER A 380 -4.87 8.06 15.65
N ASP A 381 -4.55 6.79 15.34
CA ASP A 381 -4.32 5.73 16.32
C ASP A 381 -3.12 4.84 15.91
N ASP A 382 -2.49 4.20 16.90
CA ASP A 382 -1.33 3.31 16.72
C ASP A 382 -1.49 2.22 15.64
N PRO A 383 -2.64 1.52 15.52
CA PRO A 383 -2.79 0.45 14.54
C PRO A 383 -2.77 0.91 13.08
N GLU A 384 -2.90 2.23 12.83
CA GLU A 384 -2.76 2.78 11.49
C GLU A 384 -1.30 2.78 11.01
N CYS A 385 -0.34 2.74 11.93
CA CYS A 385 1.07 2.84 11.62
C CYS A 385 1.71 1.46 11.44
N LYS A 386 2.58 1.33 10.44
CA LYS A 386 3.42 0.14 10.24
C LYS A 386 4.23 -0.21 11.49
N THR A 387 4.67 0.81 12.21
CA THR A 387 5.43 0.71 13.48
C THR A 387 4.55 0.46 14.70
N LYS A 388 3.22 0.42 14.53
CA LYS A 388 2.24 0.37 15.62
C LYS A 388 2.43 1.48 16.66
N ASN A 389 2.96 2.62 16.22
CA ASN A 389 3.22 3.77 17.07
C ASN A 389 2.84 5.05 16.31
N CYS A 390 1.72 5.64 16.72
CA CYS A 390 1.23 6.93 16.28
C CYS A 390 1.66 8.00 17.29
N PHE A 391 2.87 8.51 17.11
CA PHE A 391 3.45 9.47 18.03
C PHE A 391 3.06 10.90 17.64
N LYS A 392 2.31 11.59 18.51
CA LYS A 392 1.83 12.97 18.29
C LYS A 392 1.12 13.16 16.93
N GLY A 393 0.37 12.15 16.50
CA GLY A 393 -0.38 12.17 15.24
C GLY A 393 0.46 11.90 13.99
N VAL A 394 1.68 11.40 14.15
CA VAL A 394 2.56 10.97 13.06
C VAL A 394 3.09 9.57 13.34
N CYS A 395 3.07 8.69 12.34
CA CYS A 395 3.63 7.36 12.47
C CYS A 395 5.14 7.46 12.70
N SER A 396 5.63 6.86 13.78
CA SER A 396 7.03 6.96 14.19
C SER A 396 7.54 5.59 14.63
N ASP A 397 8.86 5.37 14.61
CA ASP A 397 9.45 4.13 15.13
C ASP A 397 9.06 3.88 16.60
N GLU A 398 8.97 2.63 17.03
CA GLU A 398 8.82 2.32 18.47
C GLU A 398 9.99 2.93 19.27
N GLY A 399 9.67 3.59 20.38
CA GLY A 399 10.66 4.32 21.18
C GLY A 399 11.10 5.66 20.61
N TYR A 400 10.40 6.20 19.61
CA TYR A 400 10.60 7.57 19.13
C TYR A 400 10.27 8.60 20.22
N CYS A 401 11.10 9.64 20.35
CA CYS A 401 10.93 10.69 21.35
C CYS A 401 11.38 12.06 20.79
N ASP A 402 10.80 13.15 21.31
CA ASP A 402 11.34 14.50 21.10
C ASP A 402 11.95 15.08 22.39
N ALA A 403 11.60 14.50 23.55
CA ALA A 403 12.08 14.89 24.86
C ALA A 403 12.16 13.66 25.78
N ASP A 404 12.98 13.74 26.85
CA ASP A 404 13.13 12.66 27.84
C ASP A 404 11.81 12.23 28.49
N SER A 405 10.83 13.15 28.58
CA SER A 405 9.49 12.86 29.09
C SER A 405 8.68 11.89 28.22
N ASP A 406 9.07 11.73 26.95
CA ASP A 406 8.43 10.81 26.02
C ASP A 406 8.93 9.36 26.22
N CYS A 407 9.97 9.15 27.04
CA CYS A 407 10.59 7.85 27.30
C CYS A 407 10.13 7.21 28.61
N SER A 408 10.27 5.89 28.70
CA SER A 408 9.94 5.15 29.92
C SER A 408 10.91 5.47 31.06
N SER A 409 10.49 5.27 32.31
CA SER A 409 11.36 5.46 33.47
C SER A 409 12.66 4.64 33.34
N GLY A 410 13.82 5.31 33.48
CA GLY A 410 15.13 4.69 33.26
C GLY A 410 15.70 4.90 31.85
N GLN A 411 15.10 5.77 31.04
CA GLN A 411 15.56 6.12 29.69
C GLN A 411 15.66 7.64 29.50
N TYR A 412 16.40 8.05 28.46
CA TYR A 412 16.53 9.45 27.99
C TYR A 412 16.41 9.50 26.46
N CYS A 413 16.11 10.67 25.91
CA CYS A 413 15.94 10.85 24.48
C CYS A 413 17.25 11.26 23.81
N SER A 414 17.74 10.44 22.88
CA SER A 414 18.94 10.72 22.08
C SER A 414 18.68 10.39 20.61
N GLY A 415 18.92 11.36 19.72
CA GLY A 415 18.74 11.14 18.28
C GLY A 415 17.34 10.67 17.88
N ASN A 416 16.31 11.16 18.58
CA ASN A 416 14.90 10.77 18.47
C ASN A 416 14.61 9.32 18.87
N LYS A 417 15.43 8.70 19.73
CA LYS A 417 15.19 7.38 20.30
C LYS A 417 15.39 7.36 21.80
N CYS A 418 14.55 6.61 22.49
CA CYS A 418 14.72 6.34 23.91
C CYS A 418 15.88 5.38 24.14
N GLU A 419 16.95 5.87 24.75
CA GLU A 419 18.11 5.10 25.16
C GLU A 419 18.08 4.83 26.66
N THR A 420 18.59 3.68 27.10
CA THR A 420 18.65 3.34 28.52
C THR A 420 19.71 4.19 29.22
N LEU A 421 19.36 4.73 30.38
CA LEU A 421 20.29 5.45 31.25
C LEU A 421 21.45 4.53 31.64
N LYS A 422 22.65 5.09 31.63
CA LYS A 422 23.89 4.40 31.97
C LYS A 422 24.09 4.42 33.49
N SER A 423 24.48 3.27 34.02
CA SER A 423 24.79 3.12 35.44
C SER A 423 26.10 3.81 35.82
N VAL A 424 26.26 4.09 37.12
CA VAL A 424 27.48 4.66 37.70
C VAL A 424 28.72 3.87 37.26
N GLY A 425 29.76 4.59 36.82
CA GLY A 425 31.01 4.03 36.30
C GLY A 425 31.04 3.83 34.78
N SER A 426 29.93 4.05 34.08
CA SER A 426 29.87 3.94 32.62
C SER A 426 30.36 5.22 31.92
N PRO A 427 30.99 5.14 30.73
CA PRO A 427 31.37 6.33 29.95
C PRO A 427 30.15 7.11 29.46
N CYS A 428 30.20 8.44 29.58
CA CYS A 428 29.14 9.35 29.14
C CYS A 428 29.71 10.58 28.42
N SER A 429 28.91 11.21 27.57
CA SER A 429 29.22 12.53 26.99
C SER A 429 28.53 13.66 27.74
N ASP A 430 27.27 13.46 28.10
CA ASP A 430 26.42 14.46 28.74
C ASP A 430 25.62 13.90 29.94
N ASP A 431 25.17 14.79 30.82
CA ASP A 431 24.42 14.47 32.05
C ASP A 431 23.16 13.60 31.85
N PRO A 432 22.32 13.84 30.82
CA PRO A 432 21.10 13.06 30.61
C PRO A 432 21.35 11.58 30.34
N GLU A 433 22.57 11.18 29.98
CA GLU A 433 22.90 9.78 29.68
C GLU A 433 22.99 8.92 30.95
N CYS A 434 23.11 9.52 32.13
CA CYS A 434 23.41 8.82 33.38
C CYS A 434 22.17 8.66 34.27
N GLU A 435 22.02 7.52 34.95
CA GLU A 435 20.94 7.28 35.93
C GLU A 435 20.89 8.35 37.03
N THR A 436 22.07 8.86 37.39
CA THR A 436 22.31 9.90 38.39
C THR A 436 22.17 11.31 37.82
N LYS A 437 21.92 11.46 36.52
CA LYS A 437 21.92 12.75 35.79
C LYS A 437 23.22 13.56 36.00
N ASN A 438 24.34 12.86 36.17
CA ASN A 438 25.64 13.49 36.41
C ASN A 438 26.74 12.76 35.64
N CYS A 439 27.16 13.35 34.53
CA CYS A 439 28.29 12.92 33.73
C CYS A 439 29.55 13.69 34.14
N PHE A 440 30.28 13.13 35.10
CA PHE A 440 31.47 13.79 35.63
C PHE A 440 32.73 13.33 34.91
N LYS A 441 33.39 14.26 34.21
CA LYS A 441 34.62 14.00 33.43
C LYS A 441 34.50 12.81 32.46
N GLY A 442 33.32 12.66 31.86
CA GLY A 442 33.04 11.62 30.88
C GLY A 442 32.70 10.24 31.48
N VAL A 443 32.39 10.18 32.78
CA VAL A 443 31.94 8.95 33.47
C VAL A 443 30.71 9.26 34.33
N CYS A 444 29.69 8.41 34.26
CA CYS A 444 28.50 8.53 35.10
C CYS A 444 28.86 8.37 36.58
N SER A 445 28.48 9.34 37.40
CA SER A 445 28.86 9.40 38.81
C SER A 445 27.68 9.83 39.68
N ASP A 446 27.72 9.55 40.98
CA ASP A 446 26.68 10.00 41.91
C ASP A 446 26.51 11.54 41.88
N GLU A 447 25.30 12.06 42.11
CA GLU A 447 25.10 13.51 42.24
C GLU A 447 26.00 14.08 43.35
N GLY A 448 26.73 15.17 43.04
CA GLY A 448 27.68 15.79 43.98
C GLY A 448 29.00 15.05 44.14
N TYR A 449 29.33 14.14 43.21
CA TYR A 449 30.65 13.53 43.08
C TYR A 449 31.72 14.61 42.80
N CYS A 450 32.89 14.46 43.44
CA CYS A 450 34.02 15.37 43.29
C CYS A 450 35.34 14.60 43.37
N ASP A 451 36.38 15.12 42.71
CA ASP A 451 37.77 14.66 42.94
C ASP A 451 38.62 15.76 43.63
N ALA A 452 38.18 17.02 43.56
CA ALA A 452 38.84 18.15 44.18
C ALA A 452 37.81 19.14 44.75
N ASP A 453 38.24 19.97 45.71
CA ASP A 453 37.40 21.03 46.31
C ASP A 453 36.82 22.00 45.27
N SER A 454 37.51 22.19 44.13
CA SER A 454 37.06 23.03 43.01
C SER A 454 35.82 22.49 42.32
N ASP A 455 35.54 21.19 42.46
CA ASP A 455 34.40 20.53 41.83
C ASP A 455 33.12 20.74 42.66
N CYS A 456 33.23 21.32 43.86
CA CYS A 456 32.14 21.55 44.79
C CYS A 456 31.66 23.01 44.81
N SER A 457 30.40 23.22 45.22
CA SER A 457 29.84 24.56 45.36
C SER A 457 30.53 25.38 46.46
N SER A 458 30.51 26.72 46.34
CA SER A 458 31.14 27.63 47.31
C SER A 458 30.64 27.37 48.74
N GLY A 459 31.57 27.07 49.66
CA GLY A 459 31.27 26.68 51.04
C GLY A 459 31.35 25.17 51.32
N GLN A 460 31.64 24.36 50.30
CA GLN A 460 31.87 22.91 50.42
C GLN A 460 33.35 22.55 50.19
N TYR A 461 33.73 21.32 50.54
CA TYR A 461 35.01 20.69 50.23
C TYR A 461 34.77 19.24 49.82
N CYS A 462 35.67 18.66 49.05
CA CYS A 462 35.55 17.28 48.60
C CYS A 462 36.08 16.32 49.67
N SER A 463 35.23 15.42 50.16
CA SER A 463 35.63 14.38 51.11
C SER A 463 35.02 13.03 50.71
N GLY A 464 35.88 12.02 50.53
CA GLY A 464 35.42 10.68 50.14
C GLY A 464 34.58 10.67 48.87
N ASN A 465 34.96 11.49 47.88
CA ASN A 465 34.27 11.70 46.60
C ASN A 465 32.87 12.30 46.70
N LYS A 466 32.56 13.01 47.79
CA LYS A 466 31.32 13.78 47.96
C LYS A 466 31.62 15.20 48.45
N CYS A 467 30.85 16.16 47.96
CA CYS A 467 30.92 17.52 48.44
C CYS A 467 30.29 17.64 49.84
N GLU A 468 31.11 17.90 50.86
CA GLU A 468 30.68 18.14 52.24
C GLU A 468 30.67 19.63 52.58
N ILE A 469 29.69 20.06 53.37
CA ILE A 469 29.61 21.45 53.86
C ILE A 469 30.75 21.69 54.85
N LYS A 470 31.52 22.76 54.65
CA LYS A 470 32.51 23.21 55.64
C LYS A 470 31.75 23.55 56.93
N LYS A 471 31.84 22.71 57.96
CA LYS A 471 31.28 23.01 59.28
C LYS A 471 31.93 24.30 59.78
N GLY A 472 31.19 25.40 59.72
CA GLY A 472 31.53 26.61 60.44
C GLY A 472 31.64 26.25 61.92
N ILE A 473 32.71 26.68 62.56
CA ILE A 473 32.87 26.59 64.02
C ILE A 473 31.66 27.30 64.63
N GLU A 474 30.72 26.55 65.21
CA GLU A 474 29.75 27.11 66.13
C GLU A 474 30.52 27.64 67.34
N ILE A 475 30.62 28.97 67.45
CA ILE A 475 31.06 29.61 68.70
C ILE A 475 29.93 29.36 69.71
N PRO A 476 30.16 28.60 70.80
CA PRO A 476 29.10 28.36 71.78
C PRO A 476 28.76 29.69 72.46
N ARG A 477 27.55 30.19 72.23
CA ARG A 477 26.95 31.22 73.09
C ARG A 477 26.76 30.61 74.47
N PHE A 478 27.70 30.89 75.38
CA PHE A 478 27.54 30.62 76.80
C PHE A 478 26.27 31.32 77.32
N PHE A 479 25.26 30.50 77.57
CA PHE A 479 24.07 30.86 78.33
C PHE A 479 24.50 30.99 79.81
N ILE A 480 24.59 32.22 80.33
CA ILE A 480 24.79 32.49 81.76
C ILE A 480 23.43 32.89 82.34
N PRO A 481 22.73 32.02 83.11
CA PRO A 481 21.61 32.46 83.92
C PRO A 481 22.09 32.79 85.34
N GLY A 482 21.81 34.03 85.76
CA GLY A 482 21.72 34.39 87.18
C GLY A 482 22.90 35.18 87.72
N LEU A 483 22.79 36.52 87.69
CA LEU A 483 23.13 37.43 88.80
C LEU A 483 23.06 38.92 88.43
N VAL A 484 21.95 39.42 87.86
CA VAL A 484 21.67 40.87 87.90
C VAL A 484 20.17 41.13 87.97
N ILE A 485 19.50 40.61 89.01
CA ILE A 485 18.12 41.00 89.38
C ILE A 485 18.07 41.81 90.69
N SER A 486 19.19 42.03 91.39
CA SER A 486 19.15 42.70 92.72
C SER A 486 19.66 44.14 92.81
N LEU A 487 19.89 44.87 91.71
CA LEU A 487 20.34 46.29 91.83
C LEU A 487 19.59 47.35 91.01
N ILE A 488 18.69 46.99 90.08
CA ILE A 488 17.93 47.98 89.29
C ILE A 488 16.47 48.14 89.79
N PHE A 489 15.96 47.18 90.57
CA PHE A 489 14.68 47.33 91.30
C PHE A 489 14.76 48.29 92.51
N LEU A 490 15.97 48.66 92.96
CA LEU A 490 16.20 49.61 94.06
C LEU A 490 16.33 51.07 93.60
N ILE A 491 16.39 51.36 92.30
CA ILE A 491 16.49 52.74 91.78
C ILE A 491 15.14 53.24 91.21
N LEU A 492 14.21 52.34 90.87
CA LEU A 492 12.86 52.71 90.40
C LEU A 492 11.80 52.82 91.52
N VAL A 493 12.05 52.31 92.72
CA VAL A 493 11.18 52.54 93.91
C VAL A 493 11.58 53.82 94.67
N TYR A 494 12.81 54.31 94.52
CA TYR A 494 13.27 55.56 95.14
C TYR A 494 12.68 56.83 94.46
N PHE A 495 12.32 56.77 93.17
CA PHE A 495 11.77 57.93 92.45
C PHE A 495 10.24 58.03 92.41
N VAL A 496 9.50 57.02 92.89
CA VAL A 496 8.02 57.05 92.90
C VAL A 496 7.42 57.48 94.26
N ILE A 497 8.21 57.50 95.35
CA ILE A 497 7.72 57.93 96.68
C ILE A 497 7.96 59.42 96.99
N LYS A 498 8.69 60.17 96.14
CA LYS A 498 8.91 61.63 96.33
C LYS A 498 8.03 62.53 95.44
N ARG A 499 6.77 62.12 95.23
CA ARG A 499 5.64 63.00 94.83
C ARG A 499 4.38 62.62 95.63
N ARG A 500 4.42 62.89 96.93
CA ARG A 500 3.28 63.26 97.79
C ARG A 500 3.78 63.76 99.15
N LYS A 501 4.50 64.88 99.11
CA LYS A 501 4.38 66.04 100.00
C LYS A 501 5.23 67.16 99.43
#